data_AF-A0A182Y573-F1
#
_entry.id   AF-A0A182Y573-F1
#
_cell.length_a   1.000
_cell.length_b   1.000
_cell.length_c   1.000
_cell.angle_alpha   90.00
_cell.angle_beta   90.00
_cell.angle_gamma   90.00
#
_symmetry.space_group_name_H-M   'P 1'
#
loop_
_entity.id
_entity.type
_entity.pdbx_description
1 polymer ?
#
loop_
_entity_poly.entity_id
_entity_poly.type
_entity_poly.pdbx_seq_one_letter_code
_entity_poly.pdbx_strand_id
1 'polypeptide(L)'
;LAVSVMNQWPGLRLMVTEGWDEDHMHAPESLHYEGRAVDIMTSDKDRSKIGMLARLAVEAGFDWVFYESRNHIHCSVKSDSSQSSHTSGCFTGDSTVLTEAGIHRKLSELRIGERVQAVDAAGQTVFSEVLMFMDRDTHQRREFVTIEAEGGALLKVTPAHLVMVWRRERSETRFVFADRVREGDHILVHVGGTLEPRRVHRISATLSEGVYAPLTSEGTIVVDSIAASCYALIDSQTVAHLSFLPYRLVEKVLALFERSSASDSLSLPRHEGIHWYAKSLYTIKDYLIPANWLYH
;
A
#
# COMPACT_ATOMS: atom_id res chain seq x y z
N LEU A 1 0.35 -19.42 -21.91
CA LEU A 1 0.43 -18.59 -23.14
C LEU A 1 0.65 -19.38 -24.43
N ALA A 2 1.75 -20.14 -24.59
CA ALA A 2 2.07 -20.81 -25.86
C ALA A 2 0.94 -21.73 -26.39
N VAL A 3 0.28 -22.46 -25.50
CA VAL A 3 -0.91 -23.28 -25.83
C VAL A 3 -2.06 -22.40 -26.35
N SER A 4 -2.34 -21.28 -25.69
CA SER A 4 -3.40 -20.34 -26.10
C SER A 4 -3.13 -19.76 -27.49
N VAL A 5 -1.86 -19.47 -27.82
CA VAL A 5 -1.45 -18.99 -29.15
C VAL A 5 -1.69 -20.06 -30.23
N MET A 6 -1.32 -21.32 -29.96
CA MET A 6 -1.57 -22.43 -30.90
C MET A 6 -3.07 -22.70 -31.12
N ASN A 7 -3.87 -22.53 -30.07
CA ASN A 7 -5.33 -22.68 -30.17
C ASN A 7 -5.97 -21.51 -30.94
N GLN A 8 -5.50 -20.28 -30.71
CA GLN A 8 -6.02 -19.09 -31.38
C GLN A 8 -5.65 -19.05 -32.87
N TRP A 9 -4.44 -19.53 -33.21
CA TRP A 9 -3.94 -19.60 -34.58
C TRP A 9 -3.27 -20.95 -34.82
N PRO A 10 -4.02 -21.94 -35.35
CA PRO A 10 -3.47 -23.26 -35.65
C PRO A 10 -2.24 -23.18 -36.57
N GLY A 11 -1.14 -23.81 -36.16
CA GLY A 11 0.11 -23.84 -36.90
C GLY A 11 1.07 -22.68 -36.62
N LEU A 12 0.65 -21.65 -35.88
CA LEU A 12 1.54 -20.58 -35.43
C LEU A 12 2.16 -20.92 -34.07
N ARG A 13 3.39 -20.45 -33.86
CA ARG A 13 4.11 -20.59 -32.59
C ARG A 13 4.28 -19.23 -31.92
N LEU A 14 4.29 -19.25 -30.59
CA LEU A 14 4.78 -18.13 -29.80
C LEU A 14 6.30 -18.05 -29.99
N MET A 15 6.81 -16.86 -30.30
CA MET A 15 8.22 -16.57 -30.41
C MET A 15 8.62 -15.60 -29.31
N VAL A 16 9.67 -15.97 -28.57
CA VAL A 16 10.35 -15.08 -27.62
C VAL A 16 11.49 -14.42 -28.39
N THR A 17 11.51 -13.09 -28.42
CA THR A 17 12.60 -12.32 -29.04
C THR A 17 13.70 -12.01 -28.04
N GLU A 18 13.31 -11.77 -26.78
CA GLU A 18 14.23 -11.47 -25.69
C GLU A 18 13.60 -11.91 -24.37
N GLY A 19 14.40 -12.47 -23.46
CA GLY A 19 13.94 -12.82 -22.11
C GLY A 19 15.00 -12.60 -21.03
N TRP A 20 16.14 -12.03 -21.43
CA TRP A 20 17.25 -11.63 -20.58
C TRP A 20 18.12 -10.66 -21.36
N ASP A 21 18.55 -9.56 -20.74
CA ASP A 21 19.43 -8.56 -21.35
C ASP A 21 20.71 -8.40 -20.49
N GLU A 22 21.89 -8.52 -21.12
CA GLU A 22 23.20 -8.22 -20.50
C GLU A 22 23.79 -6.89 -20.99
N ASP A 23 23.28 -6.37 -22.10
CA ASP A 23 23.84 -5.26 -22.87
C ASP A 23 23.32 -3.88 -22.39
N HIS A 24 22.51 -3.86 -21.33
CA HIS A 24 21.94 -2.67 -20.70
C HIS A 24 21.13 -1.79 -21.67
N MET A 25 20.41 -2.42 -22.59
CA MET A 25 19.61 -1.71 -23.60
C MET A 25 18.23 -1.28 -23.06
N HIS A 26 17.80 -1.86 -21.95
CA HIS A 26 16.55 -1.50 -21.28
C HIS A 26 16.71 -0.40 -20.23
N ALA A 27 15.59 0.22 -19.82
CA ALA A 27 15.58 1.12 -18.68
C ALA A 27 16.17 0.43 -17.42
N PRO A 28 16.87 1.15 -16.52
CA PRO A 28 17.58 0.55 -15.38
C PRO A 28 16.73 -0.34 -14.47
N GLU A 29 15.42 -0.14 -14.44
CA GLU A 29 14.47 -0.90 -13.61
C GLU A 29 13.79 -2.05 -14.37
N SER A 30 14.28 -2.40 -15.56
CA SER A 30 13.67 -3.46 -16.38
C SER A 30 13.86 -4.85 -15.79
N LEU A 31 12.78 -5.64 -15.82
CA LEU A 31 12.77 -7.02 -15.35
C LEU A 31 13.45 -8.00 -16.32
N HIS A 32 13.92 -7.53 -17.48
CA HIS A 32 14.80 -8.31 -18.36
C HIS A 32 16.13 -8.64 -17.68
N TYR A 33 16.64 -7.76 -16.79
CA TYR A 33 17.84 -8.00 -15.99
C TYR A 33 17.65 -9.03 -14.86
N GLU A 34 16.40 -9.45 -14.62
CA GLU A 34 16.04 -10.47 -13.63
C GLU A 34 15.54 -11.78 -14.28
N GLY A 35 15.41 -11.82 -15.61
CA GLY A 35 14.83 -12.96 -16.33
C GLY A 35 13.33 -13.12 -16.08
N ARG A 36 12.66 -12.02 -15.73
CA ARG A 36 11.24 -11.94 -15.34
C ARG A 36 10.40 -11.10 -16.27
N ALA A 37 11.02 -10.57 -17.33
CA ALA A 37 10.36 -10.01 -18.48
C ALA A 37 10.63 -10.86 -19.72
N VAL A 38 9.76 -10.73 -20.71
CA VAL A 38 9.89 -11.38 -22.00
C VAL A 38 9.25 -10.53 -23.08
N ASP A 39 9.97 -10.35 -24.17
CA ASP A 39 9.45 -9.74 -25.39
C ASP A 39 9.00 -10.86 -26.32
N ILE A 40 7.74 -10.79 -26.74
CA ILE A 40 7.11 -11.87 -27.51
C ILE A 40 6.40 -11.38 -28.76
N MET A 41 6.35 -12.27 -29.75
CA MET A 41 5.64 -12.08 -31.00
C MET A 41 5.14 -13.42 -31.54
N THR A 42 4.32 -13.40 -32.60
CA THR A 42 3.97 -14.62 -33.34
C THR A 42 5.08 -14.99 -34.33
N SER A 43 5.27 -16.28 -34.59
CA SER A 43 6.34 -16.79 -35.47
C SER A 43 6.29 -16.28 -36.91
N ASP A 44 5.12 -15.84 -37.39
CA ASP A 44 4.90 -15.25 -38.71
C ASP A 44 5.15 -13.74 -38.76
N LYS A 45 5.43 -13.11 -37.61
CA LYS A 45 5.71 -11.67 -37.44
C LYS A 45 4.60 -10.75 -37.96
N ASP A 46 3.36 -11.22 -37.95
CA ASP A 46 2.21 -10.44 -38.39
C ASP A 46 1.76 -9.44 -37.32
N ARG A 47 1.92 -8.15 -37.62
CA ARG A 47 1.58 -7.04 -36.71
C ARG A 47 0.08 -6.98 -36.38
N SER A 48 -0.79 -7.47 -37.25
CA SER A 48 -2.24 -7.47 -37.00
C SER A 48 -2.64 -8.38 -35.84
N LYS A 49 -1.78 -9.34 -35.48
CA LYS A 49 -2.01 -10.32 -34.40
C LYS A 49 -1.56 -9.84 -33.03
N ILE A 50 -0.74 -8.78 -32.97
CA ILE A 50 -0.10 -8.31 -31.72
C ILE A 50 -1.14 -7.93 -30.66
N GLY A 51 -2.23 -7.28 -31.04
CA GLY A 51 -3.25 -6.89 -30.06
C GLY A 51 -3.97 -8.08 -29.42
N MET A 52 -4.24 -9.13 -30.19
CA MET A 52 -4.79 -10.37 -29.65
C MET A 52 -3.75 -11.12 -28.82
N LEU A 53 -2.48 -11.12 -29.26
CA LEU A 53 -1.39 -11.73 -28.49
C LEU A 53 -1.24 -11.07 -27.11
N ALA A 54 -1.37 -9.74 -27.03
CA ALA A 54 -1.34 -9.01 -25.76
C ALA A 54 -2.49 -9.44 -24.83
N ARG A 55 -3.70 -9.57 -25.37
CA ARG A 55 -4.84 -10.09 -24.60
C ARG A 55 -4.57 -11.50 -24.06
N LEU A 56 -4.06 -12.41 -24.91
CA LEU A 56 -3.73 -13.78 -24.49
C LEU A 56 -2.65 -13.81 -23.40
N ALA A 57 -1.70 -12.86 -23.42
CA ALA A 57 -0.67 -12.73 -22.39
C ALA A 57 -1.27 -12.29 -21.05
N VAL A 58 -2.17 -11.31 -21.04
CA VAL A 58 -2.91 -10.92 -19.82
C VAL A 58 -3.72 -12.10 -19.27
N GLU A 59 -4.45 -12.81 -20.14
CA GLU A 59 -5.23 -14.00 -19.74
C GLU A 59 -4.33 -15.15 -19.24
N ALA A 60 -3.06 -15.19 -19.67
CA ALA A 60 -2.07 -16.15 -19.19
C ALA A 60 -1.43 -15.77 -17.85
N GLY A 61 -1.77 -14.62 -17.28
CA GLY A 61 -1.34 -14.20 -15.93
C GLY A 61 -0.11 -13.30 -15.89
N PHE A 62 0.28 -12.67 -17.00
CA PHE A 62 1.28 -11.59 -16.94
C PHE A 62 0.67 -10.34 -16.31
N ASP A 63 1.38 -9.74 -15.35
CA ASP A 63 0.92 -8.55 -14.62
C ASP A 63 1.00 -7.29 -15.49
N TRP A 64 2.07 -7.15 -16.27
CA TRP A 64 2.31 -6.03 -17.16
C TRP A 64 2.42 -6.52 -18.60
N VAL A 65 1.55 -6.00 -19.47
CA VAL A 65 1.58 -6.26 -20.92
C VAL A 65 1.40 -4.95 -21.67
N PHE A 66 2.39 -4.57 -22.46
CA PHE A 66 2.34 -3.34 -23.26
C PHE A 66 3.11 -3.47 -24.58
N TYR A 67 2.85 -2.51 -25.48
CA TYR A 67 3.53 -2.43 -26.76
C TYR A 67 4.83 -1.65 -26.61
N GLU A 68 5.93 -2.35 -26.34
CA GLU A 68 7.28 -1.76 -26.32
C GLU A 68 7.71 -1.32 -27.73
N SER A 69 7.26 -2.06 -28.74
CA SER A 69 7.53 -1.79 -30.15
C SER A 69 6.30 -2.02 -31.02
N ARG A 70 6.40 -1.63 -32.30
CA ARG A 70 5.40 -1.99 -33.34
C ARG A 70 5.48 -3.47 -33.74
N ASN A 71 6.49 -4.21 -33.30
CA ASN A 71 6.78 -5.56 -33.77
C ASN A 71 6.61 -6.66 -32.72
N HIS A 72 6.65 -6.32 -31.43
CA HIS A 72 6.52 -7.27 -30.33
C HIS A 72 5.80 -6.59 -29.16
N ILE A 73 5.35 -7.40 -28.20
CA ILE A 73 4.83 -6.92 -26.92
C ILE A 73 5.79 -7.33 -25.81
N HIS A 74 5.91 -6.46 -24.82
CA HIS A 74 6.61 -6.75 -23.58
C HIS A 74 5.63 -7.38 -22.61
N CYS A 75 6.06 -8.44 -21.92
CA CYS A 75 5.30 -9.11 -20.88
C CYS A 75 6.20 -9.32 -19.67
N SER A 76 5.74 -8.93 -18.48
CA SER A 76 6.49 -9.17 -17.24
C SER A 76 5.55 -9.42 -16.06
N VAL A 77 6.10 -10.03 -15.02
CA VAL A 77 5.43 -10.09 -13.71
C VAL A 77 5.66 -8.79 -12.95
N LYS A 78 4.97 -8.57 -11.83
CA LYS A 78 5.33 -7.48 -10.91
C LYS A 78 6.77 -7.68 -10.42
N SER A 79 7.53 -6.59 -10.33
CA SER A 79 8.90 -6.65 -9.81
C SER A 79 8.86 -7.00 -8.33
N ASP A 80 9.81 -7.80 -7.85
CA ASP A 80 9.93 -8.00 -6.40
C ASP A 80 10.23 -6.67 -5.73
N SER A 81 10.91 -5.71 -6.37
CA SER A 81 11.12 -4.36 -5.83
C SER A 81 9.82 -3.56 -5.63
N SER A 82 8.77 -3.82 -6.41
CA SER A 82 7.43 -3.24 -6.19
C SER A 82 6.71 -3.84 -4.98
N GLN A 83 7.11 -5.04 -4.53
CA GLN A 83 6.64 -5.67 -3.28
C GLN A 83 7.64 -5.53 -2.10
N SER A 84 8.94 -5.42 -2.37
CA SER A 84 10.04 -5.55 -1.40
C SER A 84 10.69 -4.22 -1.02
N SER A 85 10.37 -3.13 -1.74
CA SER A 85 10.60 -1.80 -1.18
C SER A 85 9.33 -1.36 -0.44
N HIS A 86 9.45 -1.40 0.89
CA HIS A 86 8.56 -0.81 1.90
C HIS A 86 7.38 -1.67 2.36
N THR A 87 7.76 -2.54 3.29
CA THR A 87 7.05 -3.16 4.42
C THR A 87 6.12 -2.25 5.26
N SER A 88 5.75 -1.06 4.78
CA SER A 88 4.81 -0.13 5.40
C SER A 88 3.65 0.18 4.47
N GLY A 89 2.45 0.16 5.05
CA GLY A 89 1.23 0.56 4.39
C GLY A 89 1.25 2.06 4.37
N CYS A 90 1.09 2.63 3.19
CA CYS A 90 1.14 4.06 3.00
C CYS A 90 -0.20 4.55 2.46
N PHE A 91 -0.50 5.80 2.76
CA PHE A 91 -1.56 6.59 2.14
C PHE A 91 -0.94 7.57 1.14
N THR A 92 -1.78 8.17 0.29
CA THR A 92 -1.36 9.24 -0.63
C THR A 92 -1.26 10.58 0.10
N GLY A 93 -0.50 11.53 -0.46
CA GLY A 93 -0.31 12.85 0.17
C GLY A 93 -1.54 13.78 0.15
N ASP A 94 -2.48 13.53 -0.77
CA ASP A 94 -3.75 14.25 -0.92
C ASP A 94 -4.84 13.75 0.04
N SER A 95 -4.69 12.54 0.60
CA SER A 95 -5.59 12.01 1.61
C SER A 95 -5.63 12.89 2.86
N THR A 96 -6.78 12.90 3.53
CA THR A 96 -7.08 13.82 4.63
C THR A 96 -7.39 13.11 5.94
N VAL A 97 -7.02 13.74 7.04
CA VAL A 97 -7.33 13.31 8.41
C VAL A 97 -8.06 14.41 9.16
N LEU A 98 -9.02 14.05 10.00
CA LEU A 98 -9.69 15.01 10.88
C LEU A 98 -8.80 15.28 12.11
N THR A 99 -8.44 16.54 12.32
CA THR A 99 -7.68 16.98 13.50
C THR A 99 -8.61 17.28 14.68
N GLU A 100 -8.08 17.27 15.91
CA GLU A 100 -8.82 17.61 17.14
C GLU A 100 -9.43 19.03 17.08
N ALA A 101 -8.83 19.94 16.30
CA ALA A 101 -9.35 21.27 16.04
C ALA A 101 -10.57 21.30 15.08
N GLY A 102 -11.03 20.14 14.59
CA GLY A 102 -12.14 20.02 13.65
C GLY A 102 -11.76 20.32 12.19
N ILE A 103 -10.47 20.44 11.88
CA ILE A 103 -9.97 20.76 10.53
C ILE A 103 -9.53 19.48 9.82
N HIS A 104 -9.89 19.34 8.54
CA HIS A 104 -9.32 18.32 7.67
C HIS A 104 -7.91 18.72 7.24
N ARG A 105 -6.90 17.92 7.60
CA ARG A 105 -5.49 18.14 7.25
C ARG A 105 -5.05 17.12 6.22
N LYS A 106 -4.36 17.55 5.16
CA LYS A 106 -3.73 16.62 4.21
C LYS A 106 -2.56 15.88 4.87
N LEU A 107 -2.37 14.62 4.53
CA LEU A 107 -1.24 13.83 5.05
C LEU A 107 0.13 14.41 4.67
N SER A 108 0.23 15.05 3.49
CA SER A 108 1.43 15.81 3.09
C SER A 108 1.78 16.98 4.02
N GLU A 109 0.77 17.57 4.67
CA GLU A 109 0.88 18.73 5.55
C GLU A 109 0.89 18.38 7.04
N LEU A 110 0.47 17.16 7.38
CA LEU A 110 0.38 16.64 8.75
C LEU A 110 1.76 16.65 9.44
N ARG A 111 1.76 17.06 10.71
CA ARG A 111 2.96 17.16 11.55
C ARG A 111 2.89 16.18 12.72
N ILE A 112 4.07 15.75 13.17
CA ILE A 112 4.25 15.01 14.42
C ILE A 112 3.76 15.89 15.58
N GLY A 113 3.10 15.29 16.57
CA GLY A 113 2.47 15.96 17.70
C GLY A 113 1.03 16.43 17.44
N GLU A 114 0.56 16.49 16.19
CA GLU A 114 -0.85 16.77 15.93
C GLU A 114 -1.73 15.60 16.38
N ARG A 115 -2.90 15.91 16.93
CA ARG A 115 -3.89 14.90 17.33
C ARG A 115 -4.93 14.73 16.23
N VAL A 116 -5.04 13.51 15.72
CA VAL A 116 -5.88 13.14 14.59
C VAL A 116 -6.88 12.07 14.98
N GLN A 117 -7.99 11.99 14.25
CA GLN A 117 -9.01 11.00 14.49
C GLN A 117 -8.47 9.59 14.26
N ALA A 118 -8.71 8.74 15.24
CA ALA A 118 -8.28 7.35 15.33
C ALA A 118 -9.42 6.51 15.95
N VAL A 119 -9.18 5.21 16.07
CA VAL A 119 -10.11 4.24 16.64
C VAL A 119 -9.44 3.52 17.80
N ASP A 120 -10.04 3.59 18.98
CA ASP A 120 -9.52 2.92 20.17
C ASP A 120 -9.78 1.40 20.14
N ALA A 121 -9.26 0.68 21.15
CA ALA A 121 -9.47 -0.75 21.31
C ALA A 121 -10.95 -1.17 21.52
N ALA A 122 -11.82 -0.25 21.89
CA ALA A 122 -13.26 -0.47 22.02
C ALA A 122 -14.02 -0.21 20.70
N GLY A 123 -13.34 0.21 19.64
CA GLY A 123 -13.94 0.56 18.35
C GLY A 123 -14.57 1.95 18.32
N GLN A 124 -14.28 2.81 19.31
CA GLN A 124 -14.80 4.17 19.38
C GLN A 124 -13.82 5.15 18.76
N THR A 125 -14.33 6.25 18.21
CA THR A 125 -13.48 7.29 17.64
C THR A 125 -12.88 8.17 18.73
N VAL A 126 -11.56 8.36 18.68
CA VAL A 126 -10.79 9.18 19.62
C VAL A 126 -9.82 10.08 18.86
N PHE A 127 -9.30 11.13 19.50
CA PHE A 127 -8.18 11.91 18.96
C PHE A 127 -6.86 11.42 19.52
N SER A 128 -6.03 10.84 18.65
CA SER A 128 -4.73 10.27 18.99
C SER A 128 -3.60 11.12 18.42
N GLU A 129 -2.55 11.32 19.21
CA GLU A 129 -1.34 12.01 18.78
C GLU A 129 -0.59 11.23 17.70
N VAL A 130 -0.10 11.93 16.68
CA VAL A 130 0.84 11.41 15.67
C VAL A 130 2.25 11.42 16.26
N LEU A 131 2.82 10.24 16.48
CA LEU A 131 4.12 10.06 17.10
C LEU A 131 5.26 10.22 16.11
N MET A 132 5.09 9.67 14.90
CA MET A 132 6.13 9.66 13.87
C MET A 132 5.52 9.30 12.51
N PHE A 133 6.30 9.46 11.43
CA PHE A 133 6.01 8.83 10.15
C PHE A 133 6.92 7.61 10.00
N MET A 134 6.34 6.41 9.86
CA MET A 134 7.10 5.18 9.62
C MET A 134 7.78 5.19 8.25
N ASP A 135 7.11 5.78 7.27
CA ASP A 135 7.61 6.01 5.91
C ASP A 135 7.04 7.34 5.41
N ARG A 136 7.88 8.13 4.74
CA ARG A 136 7.51 9.41 4.15
C ARG A 136 8.45 9.74 3.00
N ASP A 137 8.02 9.48 1.78
CA ASP A 137 8.77 9.85 0.58
C ASP A 137 7.82 10.59 -0.35
N THR A 138 8.10 11.87 -0.61
CA THR A 138 7.20 12.75 -1.38
C THR A 138 7.31 12.56 -2.89
N HIS A 139 8.34 11.85 -3.36
CA HIS A 139 8.65 11.66 -4.78
C HIS A 139 8.51 10.23 -5.24
N GLN A 140 8.41 9.29 -4.30
CA GLN A 140 8.21 7.89 -4.65
C GLN A 140 6.86 7.68 -5.32
N ARG A 141 6.90 7.09 -6.52
CA ARG A 141 5.72 6.62 -7.24
C ARG A 141 5.42 5.19 -6.84
N ARG A 142 4.17 4.92 -6.43
CA ARG A 142 3.69 3.58 -6.10
C ARG A 142 2.31 3.30 -6.65
N GLU A 143 2.00 2.01 -6.76
CA GLU A 143 0.63 1.53 -6.98
C GLU A 143 -0.18 1.68 -5.69
N PHE A 144 -1.39 2.22 -5.82
CA PHE A 144 -2.38 2.36 -4.76
C PHE A 144 -3.67 1.64 -5.16
N VAL A 145 -4.27 0.94 -4.20
CA VAL A 145 -5.64 0.47 -4.25
C VAL A 145 -6.55 1.62 -3.82
N THR A 146 -7.51 1.94 -4.66
CA THR A 146 -8.60 2.88 -4.38
C THR A 146 -9.85 2.07 -4.03
N ILE A 147 -10.36 2.26 -2.82
CA ILE A 147 -11.56 1.60 -2.31
C ILE A 147 -12.66 2.64 -2.20
N GLU A 148 -13.74 2.48 -2.97
CA GLU A 148 -14.92 3.35 -2.92
C GLU A 148 -16.07 2.63 -2.20
N ALA A 149 -16.62 3.27 -1.17
CA ALA A 149 -17.73 2.76 -0.40
C ALA A 149 -18.97 3.66 -0.50
N GLU A 150 -20.13 3.07 -0.22
CA GLU A 150 -21.41 3.77 -0.20
C GLU A 150 -21.35 5.02 0.68
N GLY A 151 -21.96 6.11 0.21
CA GLY A 151 -21.87 7.43 0.87
C GLY A 151 -20.72 8.30 0.34
N GLY A 152 -19.96 7.84 -0.65
CA GLY A 152 -18.94 8.63 -1.34
C GLY A 152 -17.57 8.65 -0.63
N ALA A 153 -17.38 7.79 0.37
CA ALA A 153 -16.08 7.64 1.03
C ALA A 153 -15.11 6.89 0.10
N LEU A 154 -13.90 7.42 -0.02
CA LEU A 154 -12.87 6.92 -0.93
C LEU A 154 -11.53 6.91 -0.22
N LEU A 155 -10.90 5.74 -0.15
CA LEU A 155 -9.58 5.56 0.47
C LEU A 155 -8.56 5.13 -0.58
N LYS A 156 -7.40 5.79 -0.62
CA LYS A 156 -6.24 5.41 -1.45
C LYS A 156 -5.11 4.92 -0.56
N VAL A 157 -4.77 3.65 -0.67
CA VAL A 157 -3.73 3.01 0.15
C VAL A 157 -2.90 2.03 -0.66
N THR A 158 -1.67 1.75 -0.23
CA THR A 158 -0.88 0.69 -0.86
C THR A 158 -1.56 -0.70 -0.69
N PRO A 159 -1.30 -1.66 -1.59
CA PRO A 159 -1.89 -3.02 -1.53
C PRO A 159 -1.79 -3.70 -0.15
N ALA A 160 -0.64 -3.56 0.50
CA ALA A 160 -0.35 -4.14 1.82
C ALA A 160 -0.95 -3.36 3.00
N HIS A 161 -1.69 -2.26 2.79
CA HIS A 161 -2.25 -1.49 3.89
C HIS A 161 -3.42 -2.21 4.55
N LEU A 162 -3.50 -2.20 5.88
CA LEU A 162 -4.59 -2.85 6.63
C LEU A 162 -5.78 -1.90 6.84
N VAL A 163 -6.93 -2.26 6.29
CA VAL A 163 -8.21 -1.54 6.40
C VAL A 163 -9.14 -2.25 7.39
N MET A 164 -9.93 -1.51 8.16
CA MET A 164 -10.92 -2.10 9.07
C MET A 164 -12.16 -2.57 8.31
N VAL A 165 -12.39 -3.88 8.31
CA VAL A 165 -13.53 -4.55 7.68
C VAL A 165 -14.44 -5.13 8.74
N TRP A 166 -15.73 -4.82 8.64
CA TRP A 166 -16.80 -5.38 9.46
C TRP A 166 -17.35 -6.67 8.87
N ARG A 167 -17.36 -7.75 9.66
CA ARG A 167 -17.97 -9.03 9.29
C ARG A 167 -19.35 -9.16 9.93
N ARG A 168 -20.39 -8.95 9.12
CA ARG A 168 -21.79 -9.05 9.54
C ARG A 168 -22.15 -10.39 10.19
N GLU A 169 -21.60 -11.50 9.69
CA GLU A 169 -21.89 -12.86 10.16
C GLU A 169 -21.46 -13.09 11.61
N ARG A 170 -20.34 -12.47 12.02
CA ARG A 170 -19.73 -12.64 13.35
C ARG A 170 -19.88 -11.42 14.25
N SER A 171 -20.41 -10.33 13.71
CA SER A 171 -20.46 -9.03 14.37
C SER A 171 -19.10 -8.62 14.94
N GLU A 172 -18.06 -8.78 14.13
CA GLU A 172 -16.68 -8.49 14.51
C GLU A 172 -15.99 -7.58 13.48
N THR A 173 -15.13 -6.69 13.97
CA THR A 173 -14.22 -5.90 13.15
C THR A 173 -12.87 -6.61 13.08
N ARG A 174 -12.28 -6.64 11.89
CA ARG A 174 -10.93 -7.15 11.68
C ARG A 174 -10.15 -6.27 10.71
N PHE A 175 -8.84 -6.42 10.72
CA PHE A 175 -7.96 -5.82 9.72
C PHE A 175 -7.83 -6.74 8.51
N VAL A 176 -7.87 -6.15 7.31
CA VAL A 176 -7.70 -6.87 6.05
C VAL A 176 -6.81 -6.03 5.14
N PHE A 177 -5.87 -6.68 4.46
CA PHE A 177 -5.05 -6.02 3.44
C PHE A 177 -5.92 -5.42 2.34
N ALA A 178 -5.58 -4.23 1.87
CA ALA A 178 -6.35 -3.48 0.89
C ALA A 178 -6.56 -4.25 -0.41
N ASP A 179 -5.56 -5.04 -0.84
CA ASP A 179 -5.65 -5.90 -2.03
C ASP A 179 -6.57 -7.13 -1.86
N ARG A 180 -6.89 -7.51 -0.62
CA ARG A 180 -7.79 -8.61 -0.27
C ARG A 180 -9.22 -8.13 -0.01
N VAL A 181 -9.46 -6.82 0.06
CA VAL A 181 -10.81 -6.25 0.12
C VAL A 181 -11.51 -6.52 -1.21
N ARG A 182 -12.79 -6.86 -1.17
CA ARG A 182 -13.61 -7.14 -2.35
C ARG A 182 -14.86 -6.27 -2.37
N GLU A 183 -15.41 -6.04 -3.55
CA GLU A 183 -16.74 -5.46 -3.68
C GLU A 183 -17.77 -6.30 -2.91
N GLY A 184 -18.64 -5.63 -2.15
CA GLY A 184 -19.57 -6.26 -1.22
C GLY A 184 -19.06 -6.39 0.22
N ASP A 185 -17.75 -6.27 0.47
CA ASP A 185 -17.23 -6.15 1.83
C ASP A 185 -17.74 -4.87 2.49
N HIS A 186 -17.76 -4.83 3.83
CA HIS A 186 -18.18 -3.66 4.58
C HIS A 186 -17.00 -3.06 5.31
N ILE A 187 -16.61 -1.83 4.96
CA ILE A 187 -15.54 -1.08 5.64
C ILE A 187 -16.14 -0.11 6.65
N LEU A 188 -15.39 0.23 7.70
CA LEU A 188 -15.84 1.18 8.71
C LEU A 188 -15.61 2.61 8.26
N VAL A 189 -16.70 3.36 8.06
CA VAL A 189 -16.70 4.76 7.65
C VAL A 189 -17.20 5.64 8.79
N HIS A 190 -16.47 6.71 9.09
CA HIS A 190 -16.86 7.72 10.04
C HIS A 190 -17.97 8.61 9.48
N VAL A 191 -19.14 8.57 10.12
CA VAL A 191 -20.31 9.38 9.78
C VAL A 191 -20.90 9.94 11.07
N GLY A 192 -21.03 11.27 11.15
CA GLY A 192 -21.75 11.94 12.24
C GLY A 192 -21.26 11.61 13.65
N GLY A 193 -19.96 11.36 13.85
CA GLY A 193 -19.39 11.03 15.16
C GLY A 193 -19.28 9.54 15.46
N THR A 194 -19.77 8.65 14.59
CA THR A 194 -19.73 7.20 14.78
C THR A 194 -19.11 6.47 13.60
N LEU A 195 -18.65 5.23 13.79
CA LEU A 195 -18.21 4.36 12.71
C LEU A 195 -19.36 3.48 12.24
N GLU A 196 -19.72 3.61 10.97
CA GLU A 196 -20.78 2.84 10.34
C GLU A 196 -20.19 1.91 9.26
N PRO A 197 -20.58 0.62 9.23
CA PRO A 197 -20.23 -0.25 8.12
C PRO A 197 -20.86 0.23 6.81
N ARG A 198 -20.04 0.55 5.81
CA ARG A 198 -20.48 0.88 4.44
C ARG A 198 -19.99 -0.15 3.46
N ARG A 199 -20.86 -0.55 2.54
CA ARG A 199 -20.52 -1.55 1.52
C ARG A 199 -19.57 -0.94 0.48
N VAL A 200 -18.50 -1.67 0.17
CA VAL A 200 -17.58 -1.36 -0.93
C VAL A 200 -18.28 -1.66 -2.25
N HIS A 201 -18.34 -0.69 -3.14
CA HIS A 201 -18.99 -0.84 -4.45
C HIS A 201 -18.02 -0.77 -5.62
N ARG A 202 -16.76 -0.36 -5.40
CA ARG A 202 -15.75 -0.31 -6.44
C ARG A 202 -14.35 -0.40 -5.85
N ILE A 203 -13.50 -1.17 -6.54
CA ILE A 203 -12.07 -1.26 -6.25
C ILE A 203 -11.30 -1.03 -7.56
N SER A 204 -10.27 -0.18 -7.52
CA SER A 204 -9.41 0.07 -8.67
C SER A 204 -7.96 0.34 -8.27
N ALA A 205 -7.01 0.02 -9.13
CA ALA A 205 -5.61 0.38 -8.96
C ALA A 205 -5.32 1.74 -9.61
N THR A 206 -4.46 2.54 -8.99
CA THR A 206 -4.01 3.84 -9.52
C THR A 206 -2.56 4.08 -9.12
N LEU A 207 -1.75 4.61 -10.02
CA LEU A 207 -0.39 5.02 -9.71
C LEU A 207 -0.40 6.44 -9.14
N SER A 208 0.20 6.66 -7.98
CA SER A 208 0.31 7.99 -7.37
C SER A 208 1.73 8.25 -6.86
N GLU A 209 2.09 9.52 -6.80
CA GLU A 209 3.34 10.00 -6.24
C GLU A 209 3.13 10.43 -4.79
N GLY A 210 4.10 10.14 -3.93
CA GLY A 210 4.08 10.48 -2.52
C GLY A 210 3.45 9.39 -1.65
N VAL A 211 4.24 8.88 -0.69
CA VAL A 211 3.82 7.88 0.29
C VAL A 211 3.94 8.45 1.70
N TYR A 212 2.91 8.24 2.52
CA TYR A 212 2.86 8.72 3.91
C TYR A 212 2.30 7.64 4.82
N ALA A 213 3.06 7.24 5.84
CA ALA A 213 2.66 6.24 6.83
C ALA A 213 2.75 6.83 8.25
N PRO A 214 1.79 7.67 8.68
CA PRO A 214 1.77 8.21 10.03
C PRO A 214 1.48 7.10 11.06
N LEU A 215 2.16 7.15 12.20
CA LEU A 215 1.92 6.30 13.35
C LEU A 215 1.32 7.11 14.48
N THR A 216 0.11 6.74 14.90
CA THR A 216 -0.56 7.34 16.06
C THR A 216 -0.29 6.56 17.34
N SER A 217 -0.53 7.18 18.50
CA SER A 217 -0.50 6.49 19.81
C SER A 217 -1.43 5.28 19.92
N GLU A 218 -2.58 5.30 19.26
CA GLU A 218 -3.53 4.17 19.16
C GLU A 218 -3.12 3.11 18.13
N GLY A 219 -2.24 3.46 17.19
CA GLY A 219 -1.86 2.57 16.08
C GLY A 219 -2.97 2.37 15.04
N THR A 220 -4.01 3.20 15.08
CA THR A 220 -5.09 3.32 14.09
C THR A 220 -5.22 4.77 13.64
N ILE A 221 -5.85 4.99 12.50
CA ILE A 221 -6.10 6.33 11.97
C ILE A 221 -7.36 6.32 11.09
N VAL A 222 -8.09 7.43 11.08
CA VAL A 222 -9.22 7.64 10.17
C VAL A 222 -8.75 8.58 9.04
N VAL A 223 -8.71 8.05 7.82
CA VAL A 223 -8.24 8.75 6.62
C VAL A 223 -9.36 8.77 5.59
N ASP A 224 -9.67 9.95 5.07
CA ASP A 224 -10.79 10.18 4.13
C ASP A 224 -12.12 9.58 4.64
N SER A 225 -12.32 9.72 5.95
CA SER A 225 -13.44 9.16 6.71
C SER A 225 -13.46 7.64 6.82
N ILE A 226 -12.42 6.91 6.42
CA ILE A 226 -12.35 5.44 6.52
C ILE A 226 -11.34 5.04 7.60
N ALA A 227 -11.71 4.10 8.46
CA ALA A 227 -10.84 3.61 9.52
C ALA A 227 -9.81 2.60 9.00
N ALA A 228 -8.55 2.84 9.31
CA ALA A 228 -7.41 2.01 8.92
C ALA A 228 -6.43 1.81 10.08
N SER A 229 -5.57 0.81 9.93
CA SER A 229 -4.41 0.60 10.80
C SER A 229 -3.31 1.58 10.42
N CYS A 230 -2.46 2.00 11.37
CA CYS A 230 -1.19 2.63 11.02
C CYS A 230 -0.17 1.60 10.47
N TYR A 231 -0.31 0.34 10.88
CA TYR A 231 0.59 -0.76 10.51
C TYR A 231 0.09 -1.55 9.31
N ALA A 232 1.02 -2.20 8.62
CA ALA A 232 0.75 -2.96 7.40
C ALA A 232 1.60 -4.21 7.22
N LEU A 233 2.52 -4.48 8.15
CA LEU A 233 3.48 -5.57 8.00
C LEU A 233 2.94 -6.92 8.46
N ILE A 234 2.09 -6.90 9.50
CA ILE A 234 1.68 -8.09 10.23
C ILE A 234 0.17 -8.11 10.24
N ASP A 235 -0.44 -9.26 9.92
CA ASP A 235 -1.88 -9.53 10.02
C ASP A 235 -2.43 -9.46 11.48
N SER A 236 -1.63 -8.97 12.42
CA SER A 236 -2.00 -8.67 13.80
C SER A 236 -1.54 -7.27 14.17
N GLN A 237 -2.50 -6.34 14.21
CA GLN A 237 -2.30 -5.00 14.74
C GLN A 237 -1.73 -5.05 16.17
N THR A 238 -2.15 -6.01 17.00
CA THR A 238 -1.66 -6.15 18.37
C THR A 238 -0.16 -6.39 18.40
N VAL A 239 0.36 -7.31 17.57
CA VAL A 239 1.80 -7.61 17.53
C VAL A 239 2.59 -6.42 17.00
N ALA A 240 2.11 -5.79 15.92
CA ALA A 240 2.73 -4.58 15.39
C ALA A 240 2.71 -3.44 16.41
N HIS A 241 1.62 -3.30 17.18
CA HIS A 241 1.51 -2.25 18.19
C HIS A 241 2.38 -2.50 19.42
N LEU A 242 2.54 -3.78 19.80
CA LEU A 242 3.43 -4.20 20.88
C LEU A 242 4.90 -3.98 20.51
N SER A 243 5.31 -4.22 19.27
CA SER A 243 6.71 -4.01 18.86
C SER A 243 7.14 -2.54 18.96
N PHE A 244 6.18 -1.60 18.87
CA PHE A 244 6.41 -0.17 19.06
C PHE A 244 6.23 0.31 20.52
N LEU A 245 5.96 -0.57 21.49
CA LEU A 245 5.91 -0.19 22.91
C LEU A 245 7.17 0.51 23.42
N PRO A 246 8.41 0.05 23.12
CA PRO A 246 9.61 0.70 23.63
C PRO A 246 9.71 2.16 23.18
N TYR A 247 9.43 2.43 21.90
CA TYR A 247 9.41 3.80 21.36
C TYR A 247 8.37 4.67 22.06
N ARG A 248 7.14 4.16 22.21
CA ARG A 248 6.05 4.89 22.90
C ARG A 248 6.35 5.19 24.37
N LEU A 249 7.06 4.31 25.06
CA LEU A 249 7.49 4.54 26.44
C LEU A 249 8.55 5.65 26.50
N VAL A 250 9.52 5.65 25.59
CA VAL A 250 10.56 6.69 25.52
C VAL A 250 9.95 8.05 25.22
N GLU A 251 9.05 8.15 24.22
CA GLU A 251 8.32 9.40 23.91
C GLU A 251 7.53 9.91 25.11
N LYS A 252 6.80 9.03 25.83
CA LYS A 252 6.07 9.42 27.05
C LYS A 252 7.00 9.92 28.15
N VAL A 253 8.17 9.29 28.35
CA VAL A 253 9.15 9.71 29.35
C VAL A 253 9.77 11.05 28.96
N LEU A 254 10.19 11.21 27.71
CA LEU A 254 10.73 12.47 27.20
C LEU A 254 9.72 13.61 27.32
N ALA A 255 8.46 13.39 26.94
CA ALA A 255 7.40 14.40 27.10
C ALA A 255 7.16 14.79 28.57
N LEU A 256 7.35 13.88 29.52
CA LEU A 256 7.30 14.19 30.96
C LEU A 256 8.51 15.03 31.41
N PHE A 257 9.71 14.76 30.88
CA PHE A 257 10.92 15.55 31.16
C PHE A 257 10.89 16.93 30.49
N GLU A 258 10.38 17.05 29.27
CA GLU A 258 10.21 18.32 28.55
C GLU A 258 9.13 19.20 29.20
N ARG A 259 8.06 18.62 29.74
CA ARG A 259 7.10 19.37 30.58
C ARG A 259 7.72 20.00 31.83
N SER A 260 8.89 19.53 32.26
CA SER A 260 9.65 20.09 33.38
C SER A 260 10.62 21.21 32.96
N SER A 261 10.85 21.37 31.65
CA SER A 261 11.81 22.29 31.05
C SER A 261 11.08 23.13 30.00
N ALA A 262 10.52 24.28 30.40
CA ALA A 262 9.89 25.18 29.44
C ALA A 262 10.97 25.79 28.51
N SER A 263 11.17 25.20 27.33
CA SER A 263 11.87 25.85 26.22
C SER A 263 11.40 25.32 24.87
N ASP A 264 10.89 26.26 24.08
CA ASP A 264 10.70 26.29 22.62
C ASP A 264 10.07 25.09 21.90
N SER A 265 8.97 25.43 21.22
CA SER A 265 8.40 24.68 20.09
C SER A 265 9.41 24.59 18.94
N LEU A 266 10.38 23.69 19.07
CA LEU A 266 11.14 23.17 17.95
C LEU A 266 10.18 22.35 17.11
N SER A 267 9.83 22.90 15.93
CA SER A 267 9.20 22.12 14.88
C SER A 267 10.09 20.92 14.58
N LEU A 268 9.71 19.74 15.07
CA LEU A 268 10.40 18.49 14.77
C LEU A 268 10.60 18.41 13.24
N PRO A 269 11.81 18.09 12.76
CA PRO A 269 12.08 18.00 11.33
C PRO A 269 11.06 17.11 10.63
N ARG A 270 10.58 17.53 9.46
CA ARG A 270 9.82 16.65 8.58
C ARG A 270 10.76 15.54 8.13
N HIS A 271 10.63 14.37 8.76
CA HIS A 271 11.44 13.20 8.43
C HIS A 271 11.11 12.71 7.02
N GLU A 272 12.11 12.59 6.14
CA GLU A 272 12.00 11.95 4.82
C GLU A 272 12.62 10.55 4.87
N GLY A 273 11.98 9.61 4.17
CA GLY A 273 12.29 8.18 4.18
C GLY A 273 11.71 7.40 5.38
N ILE A 274 12.13 6.14 5.49
CA ILE A 274 11.73 5.24 6.58
C ILE A 274 12.41 5.65 7.88
N HIS A 275 11.64 5.84 8.95
CA HIS A 275 12.19 6.19 10.26
C HIS A 275 13.12 5.10 10.79
N TRP A 276 14.24 5.49 11.41
CA TRP A 276 15.30 4.57 11.85
C TRP A 276 14.78 3.40 12.69
N TYR A 277 13.81 3.65 13.57
CA TYR A 277 13.23 2.61 14.43
C TYR A 277 12.39 1.62 13.63
N ALA A 278 11.58 2.12 12.69
CA ALA A 278 10.82 1.26 11.78
C ALA A 278 11.76 0.43 10.89
N LYS A 279 12.84 1.04 10.37
CA LYS A 279 13.88 0.36 9.59
C LYS A 279 14.53 -0.78 10.38
N SER A 280 14.90 -0.55 11.64
CA SER A 280 15.46 -1.59 12.51
C SER A 280 14.48 -2.75 12.75
N LEU A 281 13.20 -2.46 13.00
CA LEU A 281 12.17 -3.49 13.14
C LEU A 281 11.97 -4.28 11.85
N TYR A 282 12.03 -3.62 10.69
CA TYR A 282 11.95 -4.29 9.39
C TYR A 282 13.10 -5.24 9.14
N THR A 283 14.34 -4.89 9.51
CA THR A 283 15.50 -5.78 9.34
C THR A 283 15.42 -7.03 10.22
N ILE A 284 14.74 -6.95 11.37
CA ILE A 284 14.67 -8.05 12.33
C ILE A 284 13.46 -8.97 12.05
N LYS A 285 12.47 -8.50 11.27
CA LYS A 285 11.21 -9.21 11.02
C LYS A 285 11.42 -10.63 10.47
N ASP A 286 12.40 -10.79 9.58
CA ASP A 286 12.65 -12.05 8.85
C ASP A 286 13.18 -13.15 9.78
N TYR A 287 13.63 -12.79 11.00
CA TYR A 287 14.10 -13.72 12.02
C TYR A 287 13.03 -14.06 13.08
N LEU A 288 12.01 -13.21 13.26
CA LEU A 288 11.07 -13.31 14.38
C LEU A 288 9.64 -13.64 13.98
N ILE A 289 9.24 -13.32 12.75
CA ILE A 289 7.85 -13.41 12.32
C ILE A 289 7.66 -14.63 11.40
N PRO A 290 6.72 -15.55 11.71
CA PRO A 290 6.36 -16.64 10.83
C PRO A 290 5.97 -16.12 9.44
N ALA A 291 6.47 -16.77 8.38
CA ALA A 291 6.24 -16.32 7.00
C ALA A 291 4.74 -16.15 6.69
N ASN A 292 3.86 -17.00 7.21
CA ASN A 292 2.41 -16.91 6.96
C ASN A 292 1.72 -15.65 7.53
N TRP A 293 2.40 -14.83 8.33
CA TRP A 293 1.88 -13.58 8.89
C TRP A 293 2.34 -12.34 8.13
N LEU A 294 3.32 -12.51 7.24
CA LEU A 294 3.83 -11.46 6.38
C LEU A 294 2.96 -11.34 5.13
N TYR A 295 2.89 -10.11 4.62
CA TYR A 295 2.35 -9.85 3.30
C TYR A 295 3.29 -10.46 2.24
N HIS A 296 2.73 -11.26 1.32
CA HIS A 296 3.38 -11.87 0.14
C HIS A 296 2.60 -11.47 -1.10
#